data_AF-A0A6M1ZQN6-F1
#
_entry.id   AF-A0A6M1ZQN6-F1
#
_cell.length_a   1.000
_cell.length_b   1.000
_cell.length_c   1.000
_cell.angle_alpha   90.00
_cell.angle_beta   90.00
_cell.angle_gamma   90.00
#
_symmetry.space_group_name_H-M   'P 1'
#
loop_
_entity.id
_entity.type
_entity.pdbx_description
1 polymer ?
#
loop_
_entity_poly.entity_id
_entity_poly.type
_entity_poly.pdbx_seq_one_letter_code
_entity_poly.pdbx_strand_id
1 'polypeptide(L)'
;MVLRVVIFLITIWLKLFYHHKIYGLEHLNEHGGLMAANHCSFLDPPILGASCPYIVHVFGRDTLFRNPIFGWLLGQLNTHPIARGKENLGPIKLACSLLKNDKKLLIFPEGKRSLDGQFLKGEHGVGFLVQRTGCLVFP
;
A
#
# COMPACT_ATOMS: atom_id res chain seq x y z
N MET A 1 -15.64 7.61 -5.82
CA MET A 1 -16.13 8.70 -4.96
C MET A 1 -15.68 8.51 -3.51
N VAL A 2 -15.99 7.38 -2.87
CA VAL A 2 -15.62 7.07 -1.48
C VAL A 2 -14.12 7.22 -1.21
N LEU A 3 -13.24 6.62 -2.03
CA LEU A 3 -11.78 6.75 -1.89
C LEU A 3 -11.30 8.20 -1.77
N ARG A 4 -11.76 9.09 -2.66
CA ARG A 4 -11.33 10.50 -2.68
C ARG A 4 -11.80 11.25 -1.43
N VAL A 5 -13.02 10.96 -0.96
CA VAL A 5 -13.55 11.56 0.28
C VAL A 5 -12.74 11.10 1.48
N VAL A 6 -12.45 9.80 1.58
CA VAL A 6 -11.65 9.24 2.68
C VAL A 6 -10.24 9.81 2.68
N ILE A 7 -9.57 9.86 1.52
CA ILE A 7 -8.26 10.51 1.38
C ILE A 7 -8.32 11.97 1.83
N PHE A 8 -9.31 12.73 1.37
CA PHE A 8 -9.47 14.14 1.75
C PHE A 8 -9.60 14.33 3.27
N LEU A 9 -10.44 13.51 3.92
CA LEU A 9 -10.63 13.55 5.37
C LEU A 9 -9.34 13.19 6.13
N ILE A 10 -8.62 12.14 5.69
CA ILE A 10 -7.33 11.74 6.26
C ILE A 10 -6.32 12.88 6.11
N THR A 11 -6.22 13.49 4.92
CA THR A 11 -5.27 14.59 4.67
C THR A 11 -5.54 15.79 5.56
N ILE A 12 -6.82 16.16 5.78
CA ILE A 12 -7.17 17.23 6.72
C ILE A 12 -6.75 16.87 8.15
N TRP A 13 -7.11 15.66 8.60
CA TRP A 13 -6.76 15.19 9.94
C TRP A 13 -5.23 15.18 10.17
N LEU A 14 -4.47 14.69 9.20
CA LEU A 14 -3.00 14.69 9.26
C LEU A 14 -2.40 16.10 9.30
N LYS A 15 -2.95 17.04 8.53
CA LYS A 15 -2.49 18.45 8.55
C LYS A 15 -2.80 19.15 9.86
N LEU A 16 -3.98 18.90 10.45
CA LEU A 16 -4.41 19.55 11.68
C LEU A 16 -3.69 19.01 12.92
N PHE A 17 -3.47 17.70 13.00
CA PHE A 17 -3.02 17.07 14.25
C PHE A 17 -1.56 16.57 14.21
N TYR A 18 -0.98 16.36 13.03
CA TYR A 18 0.33 15.69 12.90
C TYR A 18 1.39 16.52 12.16
N HIS A 19 1.07 17.76 11.76
CA HIS A 19 1.98 18.62 11.01
C HIS A 19 2.59 17.88 9.80
N HIS A 20 1.76 17.10 9.10
CA HIS A 20 2.19 16.18 8.07
C HIS A 20 2.89 16.88 6.90
N LYS A 21 4.12 16.45 6.59
CA LYS A 21 4.94 16.97 5.48
C LYS A 21 5.30 15.84 4.54
N ILE A 22 5.32 16.15 3.25
CA ILE A 22 5.67 15.22 2.19
C ILE A 22 6.83 15.85 1.41
N TYR A 23 7.84 15.03 1.13
CA TYR A 23 9.03 15.42 0.39
C TYR A 23 9.22 14.45 -0.77
N GLY A 24 9.82 14.90 -1.88
CA GLY A 24 10.12 14.02 -3.02
C GLY A 24 8.91 13.66 -3.87
N LEU A 25 7.82 14.44 -3.83
CA LEU A 25 6.63 14.20 -4.67
C LEU A 25 6.94 14.30 -6.16
N GLU A 26 7.93 15.09 -6.53
CA GLU A 26 8.47 15.25 -7.88
C GLU A 26 9.04 13.96 -8.47
N HIS A 27 9.39 12.97 -7.63
CA HIS A 27 9.84 11.65 -8.08
C HIS A 27 8.68 10.73 -8.45
N LEU A 28 7.46 11.03 -8.02
CA LEU A 28 6.28 10.28 -8.44
C LEU A 28 5.82 10.75 -9.82
N ASN A 29 5.59 9.78 -10.71
CA ASN A 29 4.98 10.04 -12.01
C ASN A 29 3.54 9.50 -12.05
N GLU A 30 2.80 9.81 -13.11
CA GLU A 30 1.42 9.35 -13.27
C GLU A 30 1.29 7.84 -13.53
N HIS A 31 2.33 7.22 -14.08
CA HIS A 31 2.40 5.80 -14.40
C HIS A 31 2.44 4.88 -13.16
N GLY A 32 2.09 3.63 -13.35
CA GLY A 32 2.14 2.60 -12.32
C GLY A 32 3.54 2.35 -11.78
N GLY A 33 3.59 1.63 -10.67
CA GLY A 33 4.86 1.27 -10.04
C GLY A 33 4.68 0.78 -8.62
N LEU A 34 5.77 0.29 -8.06
CA LEU A 34 5.80 -0.29 -6.74
C LEU A 34 6.26 0.77 -5.73
N MET A 35 5.35 1.20 -4.86
CA MET A 35 5.71 2.03 -3.71
C MET A 35 6.16 1.09 -2.59
N ALA A 36 7.40 1.22 -2.13
CA ALA A 36 7.99 0.35 -1.11
C ALA A 36 8.30 1.17 0.13
N ALA A 37 7.60 0.92 1.24
CA ALA A 37 7.78 1.65 2.48
C ALA A 37 8.08 0.72 3.65
N ASN A 38 8.75 1.22 4.69
CA ASN A 38 8.83 0.51 5.96
C ASN A 38 7.46 0.44 6.65
N HIS A 39 7.28 -0.53 7.55
CA HIS A 39 5.98 -0.74 8.20
C HIS A 39 6.12 -0.70 9.73
N CYS A 40 5.66 0.37 10.38
CA CYS A 40 5.72 0.55 11.83
C CYS A 40 4.35 0.79 12.49
N SER A 41 3.30 1.08 11.72
CA SER A 41 1.98 1.40 12.25
C SER A 41 0.83 0.84 11.40
N PHE A 42 -0.34 0.71 12.02
CA PHE A 42 -1.59 0.52 11.26
C PHE A 42 -1.94 1.74 10.40
N LEU A 43 -1.35 2.90 10.71
CA LEU A 43 -1.56 4.15 9.98
C LEU A 43 -0.73 4.26 8.70
N ASP A 44 0.25 3.38 8.45
CA ASP A 44 1.13 3.53 7.28
C ASP A 44 0.34 3.46 5.95
N PRO A 45 -0.54 2.45 5.72
CA PRO A 45 -1.35 2.42 4.49
C PRO A 45 -2.21 3.67 4.26
N PRO A 46 -3.04 4.15 5.23
CA PRO A 46 -3.86 5.33 5.02
C PRO A 46 -3.02 6.61 4.86
N ILE A 47 -1.91 6.76 5.59
CA ILE A 47 -1.02 7.92 5.45
C ILE A 47 -0.39 7.95 4.07
N LEU A 48 0.18 6.84 3.60
CA LEU A 48 0.80 6.76 2.28
C LEU A 48 -0.22 6.94 1.16
N GLY A 49 -1.40 6.33 1.31
CA GLY A 49 -2.52 6.50 0.36
C GLY A 49 -3.00 7.96 0.28
N ALA A 50 -3.01 8.68 1.40
CA ALA A 50 -3.38 10.10 1.43
C ALA A 50 -2.26 11.06 0.99
N SER A 51 -1.01 10.61 1.08
CA SER A 51 0.18 11.37 0.68
C SER A 51 0.49 11.25 -0.81
N CYS A 52 0.03 10.18 -1.46
CA CYS A 52 0.18 9.99 -2.89
C CYS A 52 -0.92 10.75 -3.65
N PRO A 53 -0.59 11.58 -4.66
CA PRO A 53 -1.59 12.28 -5.47
C PRO A 53 -2.37 11.34 -6.42
N TYR A 54 -1.91 10.10 -6.55
CA TYR A 54 -2.47 9.08 -7.45
C TYR A 54 -3.17 7.97 -6.68
N ILE A 55 -3.96 7.16 -7.40
CA ILE A 55 -4.65 6.01 -6.82
C ILE A 55 -3.63 4.92 -6.50
N VAL A 56 -3.57 4.52 -5.23
CA VAL A 56 -2.71 3.44 -4.72
C VAL A 56 -3.54 2.22 -4.36
N HIS A 57 -3.08 1.05 -4.80
CA HIS A 57 -3.60 -0.25 -4.39
C HIS A 57 -2.77 -0.76 -3.22
N VAL A 58 -3.41 -1.43 -2.27
CA VAL A 58 -2.73 -1.94 -1.08
C VAL A 58 -3.22 -3.33 -0.76
N PHE A 59 -2.41 -4.10 -0.04
CA PHE A 59 -2.81 -5.39 0.48
C PHE A 59 -3.13 -5.33 1.97
N GLY A 60 -4.26 -5.91 2.37
CA GLY A 60 -4.69 -6.02 3.75
C GLY A 60 -4.86 -7.48 4.16
N ARG A 61 -4.70 -7.79 5.45
CA ARG A 61 -5.01 -9.13 5.97
C ARG A 61 -6.49 -9.43 5.72
N ASP A 62 -6.78 -10.61 5.18
CA ASP A 62 -8.14 -11.11 4.95
C ASP A 62 -9.07 -10.99 6.17
N THR A 63 -8.52 -11.15 7.39
CA THR A 63 -9.26 -10.96 8.64
C THR A 63 -9.88 -9.59 8.79
N LEU A 64 -9.30 -8.54 8.18
CA LEU A 64 -9.86 -7.18 8.20
C LEU A 64 -11.17 -7.10 7.40
N PHE A 65 -11.36 -7.97 6.42
CA PHE A 65 -12.54 -7.98 5.57
C PHE A 65 -13.72 -8.76 6.16
N ARG A 66 -13.54 -9.43 7.32
CA ARG A 66 -14.60 -10.21 7.97
C ARG A 66 -15.74 -9.36 8.52
N ASN A 67 -15.45 -8.12 8.94
CA ASN A 67 -16.51 -7.18 9.31
C ASN A 67 -17.11 -6.62 8.02
N PRO A 68 -18.43 -6.75 7.77
CA PRO A 68 -19.03 -6.39 6.48
C PRO A 68 -18.92 -4.89 6.16
N ILE A 69 -19.01 -4.03 7.17
CA ILE A 69 -18.89 -2.57 7.00
C ILE A 69 -17.44 -2.20 6.68
N PHE A 70 -16.49 -2.74 7.46
CA PHE A 70 -15.09 -2.44 7.27
C PHE A 70 -14.54 -3.07 5.98
N GLY A 71 -14.93 -4.30 5.66
CA GLY A 71 -14.58 -4.98 4.42
C GLY A 71 -15.13 -4.28 3.18
N TRP A 72 -16.38 -3.79 3.23
CA TRP A 72 -16.94 -2.94 2.16
C TRP A 72 -16.10 -1.67 1.98
N LEU A 73 -15.77 -0.98 3.07
CA LEU A 73 -14.96 0.24 3.03
C LEU A 73 -13.57 -0.05 2.43
N LEU A 74 -12.87 -1.08 2.90
CA LEU A 74 -11.56 -1.47 2.37
C LEU A 74 -11.59 -1.79 0.87
N GLY A 75 -12.65 -2.44 0.40
CA GLY A 75 -12.87 -2.66 -1.03
C GLY A 75 -13.02 -1.35 -1.82
N GLN A 76 -13.70 -0.35 -1.26
CA GLN A 76 -13.78 1.00 -1.85
C GLN A 76 -12.44 1.76 -1.83
N LEU A 77 -11.50 1.33 -0.99
CA LEU A 77 -10.17 1.94 -0.83
C LEU A 77 -9.07 1.24 -1.65
N ASN A 78 -9.43 0.42 -2.64
CA ASN A 78 -8.49 -0.40 -3.42
C ASN A 78 -7.58 -1.29 -2.55
N THR A 79 -8.09 -1.73 -1.40
CA THR A 79 -7.40 -2.70 -0.55
C THR A 79 -7.82 -4.10 -0.94
N HIS A 80 -6.84 -4.96 -1.20
CA HIS A 80 -7.04 -6.34 -1.64
C HIS A 80 -6.75 -7.31 -0.48
N PRO A 81 -7.65 -8.26 -0.18
CA PRO A 81 -7.46 -9.20 0.90
C PRO A 81 -6.34 -10.21 0.58
N ILE A 82 -5.47 -10.44 1.54
CA ILE A 82 -4.46 -11.50 1.52
C ILE A 82 -4.64 -12.41 2.73
N ALA A 83 -4.80 -13.71 2.47
CA ALA A 83 -4.66 -14.75 3.47
C ALA A 83 -3.17 -15.10 3.68
N ARG A 84 -2.75 -15.29 4.93
CA ARG A 84 -1.40 -15.76 5.26
C ARG A 84 -1.32 -17.28 5.05
N GLY A 85 -0.35 -17.74 4.27
CA GLY A 85 -0.06 -19.15 4.04
C GLY A 85 1.05 -19.32 3.00
N LYS A 86 1.97 -20.25 3.21
CA LYS A 86 3.21 -20.40 2.40
C LYS A 86 2.96 -20.79 0.93
N GLU A 87 1.75 -21.25 0.59
CA GLU A 87 1.44 -21.80 -0.75
C GLU A 87 0.50 -20.90 -1.58
N ASN A 88 0.06 -19.75 -1.04
CA ASN A 88 -0.84 -18.89 -1.78
C ASN A 88 -0.09 -17.94 -2.72
N LEU A 89 0.00 -18.31 -4.00
CA LEU A 89 0.55 -17.45 -5.06
C LEU A 89 -0.41 -16.34 -5.52
N GLY A 90 -1.66 -16.33 -5.05
CA GLY A 90 -2.69 -15.36 -5.42
C GLY A 90 -2.25 -13.90 -5.27
N PRO A 91 -1.70 -13.47 -4.13
CA PRO A 91 -1.25 -12.09 -3.94
C PRO A 91 -0.15 -11.66 -4.92
N ILE A 92 0.81 -12.55 -5.20
CA ILE A 92 1.88 -12.29 -6.17
C ILE A 92 1.30 -12.16 -7.58
N LYS A 93 0.38 -13.03 -7.98
CA LYS A 93 -0.29 -12.95 -9.29
C LYS A 93 -1.07 -11.64 -9.44
N LEU A 94 -1.81 -11.25 -8.39
CA LEU A 94 -2.56 -10.00 -8.37
C LEU A 94 -1.62 -8.78 -8.42
N ALA A 95 -0.54 -8.78 -7.64
CA ALA A 95 0.48 -7.73 -7.66
C ALA A 95 1.09 -7.56 -9.06
N CYS A 96 1.51 -8.66 -9.69
CA CYS A 96 2.00 -8.64 -11.07
C CYS A 96 0.95 -8.09 -12.05
N SER A 97 -0.32 -8.47 -11.89
CA SER A 97 -1.41 -7.96 -12.73
C SER A 97 -1.60 -6.45 -12.56
N LEU A 98 -1.65 -5.95 -11.32
CA LEU A 98 -1.79 -4.53 -11.03
C LEU A 98 -0.66 -3.71 -11.65
N LEU A 99 0.59 -4.14 -11.43
CA LEU A 99 1.78 -3.47 -11.96
C LEU A 99 1.80 -3.46 -13.50
N LYS A 100 1.43 -4.57 -14.15
CA LYS A 100 1.32 -4.65 -15.62
C LYS A 100 0.19 -3.81 -16.21
N ASN A 101 -0.84 -3.51 -15.42
CA ASN A 101 -1.96 -2.65 -15.81
C ASN A 101 -1.75 -1.18 -15.38
N ASP A 102 -0.48 -0.76 -15.24
CA ASP A 102 -0.07 0.60 -14.93
C ASP A 102 -0.69 1.13 -13.63
N LYS A 103 -0.84 0.25 -12.62
CA LYS A 103 -1.34 0.64 -11.28
C LYS A 103 -0.18 0.85 -10.30
N LYS A 104 -0.38 1.79 -9.37
CA LYS A 104 0.51 1.96 -8.23
C LYS A 104 0.13 0.97 -7.13
N LEU A 105 1.11 0.21 -6.66
CA LEU A 105 0.94 -0.80 -5.62
C LEU A 105 1.85 -0.45 -4.44
N LEU A 106 1.27 -0.28 -3.26
CA LEU A 106 2.01 -0.14 -2.01
C LEU A 106 2.33 -1.52 -1.44
N ILE A 107 3.61 -1.75 -1.17
CA ILE A 107 4.13 -2.95 -0.51
C ILE A 107 5.01 -2.56 0.67
N PHE A 108 4.93 -3.36 1.71
CA PHE A 108 5.83 -3.28 2.86
C PHE A 108 6.82 -4.43 2.74
N PRO A 109 8.10 -4.19 2.38
CA PRO A 109 9.06 -5.24 2.06
C PRO A 109 9.27 -6.23 3.22
N GLU A 110 9.09 -5.77 4.44
CA GLU A 110 9.22 -6.54 5.69
C GLU A 110 8.10 -7.57 5.90
N GLY A 111 6.96 -7.46 5.20
CA GLY A 111 5.81 -8.37 5.28
C GLY A 111 5.02 -8.34 6.61
N LYS A 112 5.55 -7.65 7.62
CA LYS A 112 4.92 -7.42 8.93
C LYS A 112 5.35 -6.06 9.47
N ARG A 113 4.62 -5.58 10.48
CA ARG A 113 4.99 -4.35 11.19
C ARG A 113 6.15 -4.62 12.13
N SER A 114 7.11 -3.70 12.13
CA SER A 114 8.02 -3.49 13.24
C SER A 114 7.25 -2.96 14.46
N LEU A 115 7.55 -3.51 15.64
CA LEU A 115 6.89 -3.14 16.90
C LEU A 115 7.74 -2.16 17.72
N ASP A 116 9.05 -2.11 17.47
CA ASP A 116 10.03 -1.24 18.12
C ASP A 116 10.52 -0.13 17.18
N GLY A 117 10.02 -0.08 15.94
CA GLY A 117 10.38 0.91 14.93
C GLY A 117 11.69 0.60 14.21
N GLN A 118 12.36 -0.50 14.53
CA GLN A 118 13.57 -0.93 13.83
C GLN A 118 13.21 -1.58 12.49
N PHE A 119 14.07 -1.40 11.49
CA PHE A 119 13.91 -2.09 10.21
C PHE A 119 14.00 -3.60 10.39
N LEU A 120 13.00 -4.32 9.87
CA LEU A 120 13.08 -5.76 9.77
C LEU A 120 13.78 -6.17 8.47
N LYS A 121 14.18 -7.43 8.41
CA LYS A 121 14.70 -8.02 7.17
C LYS A 121 13.62 -7.96 6.08
N GLY A 122 13.96 -7.37 4.94
CA GLY A 122 13.11 -7.40 3.76
C GLY A 122 12.97 -8.82 3.19
N GLU A 123 11.75 -9.16 2.79
CA GLU A 123 11.42 -10.40 2.09
C GLU A 123 11.71 -10.27 0.58
N HIS A 124 11.78 -11.41 -0.12
CA HIS A 124 12.13 -11.46 -1.55
C HIS A 124 11.06 -10.88 -2.50
N GLY A 125 9.87 -10.55 -2.00
CA GLY A 125 8.70 -10.19 -2.81
C GLY A 125 8.91 -8.99 -3.73
N VAL A 126 9.55 -7.93 -3.23
CA VAL A 126 9.84 -6.71 -4.03
C VAL A 126 10.74 -7.05 -5.21
N GLY A 127 11.87 -7.70 -4.97
CA GLY A 127 12.82 -8.08 -6.02
C GLY A 127 12.18 -8.99 -7.07
N PHE A 128 11.35 -9.95 -6.64
CA PHE A 128 10.60 -10.81 -7.55
C PHE A 128 9.63 -10.02 -8.44
N LEU A 129 8.86 -9.08 -7.87
CA LEU A 129 7.90 -8.27 -8.63
C LEU A 129 8.60 -7.38 -9.65
N VAL A 130 9.70 -6.73 -9.27
CA VAL A 130 10.51 -5.91 -10.18
C VAL A 130 11.04 -6.76 -11.32
N GLN A 131 11.65 -7.91 -11.03
CA GLN A 131 12.17 -8.81 -12.06
C GLN A 131 11.09 -9.32 -13.02
N ARG A 132 9.87 -9.58 -12.53
CA ARG A 132 8.77 -10.13 -13.34
C ARG A 132 8.00 -9.10 -14.15
N THR A 133 8.02 -7.83 -13.74
CA THR A 133 7.16 -6.79 -14.32
C THR A 133 7.94 -5.65 -14.97
N GLY A 134 9.21 -5.45 -14.61
CA GLY A 134 9.98 -4.28 -15.03
C GLY A 134 9.45 -2.96 -14.45
N CYS A 135 8.58 -3.00 -13.44
CA CYS A 135 7.99 -1.79 -12.87
C CYS A 135 9.04 -0.90 -12.19
N LEU A 136 8.77 0.41 -12.18
CA LEU A 136 9.52 1.37 -11.39
C LEU A 136 9.26 1.15 -9.90
N VAL A 137 10.28 1.40 -9.08
CA VAL A 137 10.17 1.37 -7.61
C VAL A 137 10.30 2.78 -7.06
N PHE A 138 9.35 3.16 -6.22
CA PHE A 138 9.34 4.39 -5.44
C PHE A 138 9.59 4.03 -3.97
N PRO A 139 10.82 4.18 -3.46
CA PRO A 139 11.17 3.88 -2.07
C PRO A 139 10.70 4.96 -1.08
#